data_AF-A0A930UCW6-F1
#
_entry.id   AF-A0A930UCW6-F1
#
_cell.length_a   1.000
_cell.length_b   1.000
_cell.length_c   1.000
_cell.angle_alpha   90.00
_cell.angle_beta   90.00
_cell.angle_gamma   90.00
#
_symmetry.space_group_name_H-M   'P 1'
#
loop_
_entity.id
_entity.type
_entity.pdbx_description
1 polymer ?
#
loop_
_entity_poly.entity_id
_entity_poly.type
_entity_poly.pdbx_seq_one_letter_code
_entity_poly.pdbx_strand_id
1 'polypeptide(L)' 'MGKFGFSFSLSRLLGIAQAKQKFARTTGVPTTKNGLQRKIGASILKLFLK' A
#
# COMPACT_ATOMS: atom_id res chain seq x y z
N MET A 1 16.94 17.70 -2.78
CA MET A 1 15.90 17.20 -1.85
C MET A 1 15.55 18.33 -0.90
N GLY A 2 14.29 18.78 -0.86
CA GLY A 2 13.87 19.94 -0.07
C GLY A 2 14.07 19.71 1.43
N LYS A 3 14.45 20.78 2.14
CA LYS A 3 14.87 20.85 3.55
C LYS A 3 13.88 20.28 4.58
N PHE A 4 12.66 19.95 4.15
CA PHE A 4 11.65 19.24 4.92
C PHE A 4 11.10 18.12 4.03
N GLY A 5 11.20 16.86 4.47
CA GLY A 5 10.82 15.66 3.70
C GLY A 5 9.33 15.50 3.40
N PHE A 6 8.56 16.59 3.36
CA PHE A 6 7.15 16.61 3.00
C PHE A 6 7.00 16.88 1.51
N SER A 7 6.55 15.86 0.78
CA SER A 7 6.13 16.02 -0.62
C SER A 7 4.62 16.24 -0.63
N PHE A 8 4.23 17.49 -0.84
CA PHE A 8 2.83 17.88 -0.88
C PHE A 8 2.17 17.33 -2.15
N SER A 9 0.99 16.73 -1.99
CA SER A 9 0.24 16.15 -3.11
C SER A 9 -1.23 16.42 -2.90
N LEU A 10 -1.92 16.84 -3.96
CA LEU A 10 -3.35 17.16 -3.92
C LEU A 10 -4.18 15.96 -3.45
N SER A 11 -3.76 14.73 -3.77
CA SER A 11 -4.42 13.50 -3.33
C SER A 11 -4.33 13.26 -1.81
N ARG A 12 -3.36 13.86 -1.11
CA ARG A 12 -3.30 13.86 0.37
C ARG A 12 -4.24 14.91 0.96
N LEU A 13 -4.30 16.10 0.36
CA LEU A 13 -5.20 17.16 0.79
C LEU A 13 -6.67 16.79 0.63
N LEU A 14 -7.03 16.21 -0.51
CA LEU A 14 -8.38 15.73 -0.81
C LEU A 14 -8.76 14.47 0.01
N GLY A 15 -7.88 13.98 0.88
CA GLY A 15 -8.16 12.84 1.77
C GLY A 15 -8.16 11.46 1.08
N ILE A 16 -7.99 11.38 -0.24
CA ILE A 16 -7.98 10.13 -1.01
C ILE A 16 -6.89 9.18 -0.51
N ALA A 17 -5.71 9.72 -0.16
CA ALA A 17 -4.61 8.93 0.41
C ALA A 17 -4.98 8.33 1.78
N GLN A 18 -5.67 9.11 2.63
CA GLN A 18 -6.12 8.65 3.95
C GLN A 18 -7.18 7.55 3.83
N ALA A 19 -8.12 7.69 2.90
CA ALA A 19 -9.14 6.68 2.63
C ALA A 19 -8.52 5.34 2.20
N LYS A 20 -7.57 5.37 1.24
CA LYS A 20 -6.83 4.17 0.81
C LYS A 20 -6.05 3.53 1.96
N GLN A 21 -5.42 4.34 2.81
CA GLN A 21 -4.66 3.85 3.95
C GLN A 21 -5.56 3.22 5.02
N LYS A 22 -6.71 3.83 5.33
CA LYS A 22 -7.70 3.29 6.27
C LYS A 22 -8.25 1.96 5.75
N PHE A 23 -8.62 1.89 4.47
CA PHE A 23 -9.05 0.66 3.83
C PHE A 23 -7.99 -0.44 3.91
N ALA A 24 -6.73 -0.14 3.60
CA ALA A 24 -5.63 -1.11 3.65
C ALA A 24 -5.39 -1.63 5.08
N ARG A 25 -5.50 -0.78 6.10
CA ARG A 25 -5.35 -1.15 7.51
C ARG A 25 -6.52 -2.00 8.02
N THR A 26 -7.75 -1.66 7.62
CA THR A 26 -8.95 -2.38 8.07
C THR A 26 -9.09 -3.74 7.38
N THR A 27 -8.82 -3.83 6.08
CA THR A 27 -8.97 -5.08 5.31
C THR A 27 -7.71 -5.95 5.28
N GLY A 28 -6.55 -5.39 5.64
CA GLY A 28 -5.26 -6.06 5.45
C GLY A 28 -4.92 -6.34 3.98
N VAL A 29 -5.64 -5.70 3.04
CA VAL A 29 -5.40 -5.82 1.61
C VAL A 29 -4.52 -4.66 1.15
N PRO A 30 -3.33 -4.93 0.57
CA PRO A 30 -2.46 -3.89 0.07
C PRO A 30 -3.11 -3.18 -1.11
N THR A 31 -3.24 -1.85 -1.03
CA THR A 31 -3.78 -1.01 -2.11
C THR A 31 -2.72 -0.59 -3.12
N THR A 32 -1.50 -1.15 -3.05
CA THR A 32 -0.37 -0.88 -3.95
C THR A 32 -0.07 -2.10 -4.79
N LYS A 33 0.34 -1.89 -6.06
CA LYS A 33 0.69 -2.98 -6.99
C LYS A 33 1.78 -3.90 -6.41
N ASN A 34 2.86 -3.31 -5.89
CA ASN A 34 3.94 -4.07 -5.28
C ASN A 34 3.49 -4.86 -4.03
N GLY A 35 2.64 -4.26 -3.19
CA GLY A 35 2.10 -4.95 -2.02
C GLY A 35 1.24 -6.15 -2.41
N LEU A 36 0.43 -6.01 -3.46
CA LEU A 36 -0.40 -7.09 -3.99
C LEU A 36 0.45 -8.21 -4.58
N GLN A 37 1.48 -7.88 -5.38
CA GLN A 37 2.44 -8.83 -5.92
C GLN A 37 3.13 -9.62 -4.81
N ARG A 38 3.58 -8.96 -3.73
CA ARG A 38 4.18 -9.64 -2.57
C ARG A 38 3.20 -10.59 -1.87
N LYS A 39 1.95 -10.17 -1.71
CA LYS A 39 0.92 -11.01 -1.07
C LYS A 39 0.62 -12.25 -1.91
N ILE A 40 0.46 -12.09 -3.23
CA ILE A 40 0.24 -13.19 -4.17
C ILE A 40 1.47 -14.11 -4.24
N GLY A 41 2.67 -13.54 -4.40
CA GLY A 41 3.91 -14.29 -4.42
C GLY A 41 4.12 -15.11 -3.14
N ALA A 42 3.87 -14.53 -1.97
CA ALA A 42 3.91 -15.27 -0.71
C ALA A 42 2.89 -16.42 -0.64
N SER A 43 1.67 -16.23 -1.17
CA SER A 43 0.66 -17.29 -1.26
C SER A 43 1.08 -18.41 -2.20
N ILE A 44 1.63 -18.07 -3.38
CA ILE A 44 2.15 -19.04 -4.35
C ILE A 44 3.29 -19.84 -3.72
N LEU A 45 4.28 -19.17 -3.13
CA LEU A 45 5.40 -19.85 -2.48
C LEU A 45 4.94 -20.78 -1.35
N LYS A 46 3.95 -20.37 -0.55
CA LYS A 46 3.34 -21.25 0.48
C LYS A 46 2.62 -22.46 -0.10
N LEU A 47 2.13 -22.38 -1.34
CA LEU A 47 1.45 -23.48 -2.01
C LEU A 47 2.46 -24.49 -2.58
N PHE A 48 3.59 -24.01 -3.11
CA PHE A 48 4.59 -24.82 -3.79
C PHE A 48 5.75 -25.32 -2.90
N LEU A 49 6.13 -24.57 -1.86
CA LEU A 49 7.20 -24.93 -0.92
C LEU A 49 6.65 -25.48 0.40
N LYS A 50 5.46 -26.08 0.38
CA LYS A 50 4.88 -26.78 1.51
C LYS A 50 5.08 -28.28 1.39
#